data_AF-A0A162FJS1-F1
#
_entry.id   AF-A0A162FJS1-F1
#
_cell.length_a   1.000
_cell.length_b   1.000
_cell.length_c   1.000
_cell.angle_alpha   90.00
_cell.angle_beta   90.00
_cell.angle_gamma   90.00
#
_symmetry.space_group_name_H-M   'P 1'
#
loop_
_entity.id
_entity.type
_entity.pdbx_description
1 polymer ?
#
loop_
_entity_poly.entity_id
_entity_poly.type
_entity_poly.pdbx_seq_one_letter_code
_entity_poly.pdbx_strand_id
1 'polypeptide(L)'
;MSNSIRDLDIFIILNFFDDFKTYDILKIDSLSNFKNKDEIIEFLLNESLIVKKEDSITKESISKKYTVSQLKDVLRKNNLKVSGKKDELVERVFPVLSKNADDFEVTELGKKYLIDNEWINLYQFALAAFDFDDYAEYAKTSNKNMLDTAFEYIDGFISDSLLVNHFGMFIDAISAKALIHAYNQDYDSYLDYDLQRFILGLNPIVMDYNTYANYQIIDPANIHNIKNVIENIGGMGLKKRFNKVWLKSNVKNVIVPKKTTFKFLKKALSGEDIEDLNLEIKEKYFYKKFQK
;
A
#
# COMPACT_ATOMS: atom_id res chain seq x y z
N MET A 1 -20.70 6.53 -10.49
CA MET A 1 -19.36 6.40 -9.91
C MET A 1 -18.67 7.74 -10.00
N SER A 2 -17.94 8.13 -8.96
CA SER A 2 -17.29 9.43 -8.83
C SER A 2 -16.09 9.55 -9.79
N ASN A 3 -15.69 10.78 -10.12
CA ASN A 3 -14.47 11.04 -10.89
C ASN A 3 -13.20 10.61 -10.13
N SER A 4 -13.25 10.59 -8.80
CA SER A 4 -12.15 10.23 -7.91
C SER A 4 -11.75 8.77 -8.06
N ILE A 5 -12.69 7.82 -8.00
CA ILE A 5 -12.34 6.39 -8.17
C ILE A 5 -11.62 6.15 -9.51
N ARG A 6 -11.94 6.93 -10.55
CA ARG A 6 -11.24 6.85 -11.84
C ARG A 6 -9.81 7.38 -11.73
N ASP A 7 -9.60 8.47 -11.00
CA ASP A 7 -8.26 9.01 -10.71
C ASP A 7 -7.40 7.98 -9.95
N LEU A 8 -7.99 7.24 -9.00
CA LEU A 8 -7.33 6.15 -8.29
C LEU A 8 -6.86 5.04 -9.26
N ASP A 9 -7.76 4.54 -10.11
CA ASP A 9 -7.45 3.51 -11.10
C ASP A 9 -6.33 3.96 -12.06
N ILE A 10 -6.42 5.20 -12.59
CA ILE A 10 -5.40 5.78 -13.47
C ILE A 10 -4.05 5.86 -12.75
N PHE A 11 -4.02 6.40 -11.53
CA PHE A 11 -2.80 6.57 -10.77
C PHE A 11 -2.08 5.24 -10.51
N ILE A 12 -2.80 4.21 -10.06
CA ILE A 12 -2.23 2.88 -9.78
C ILE A 12 -1.52 2.32 -11.01
N ILE A 13 -2.19 2.39 -12.16
CA ILE A 13 -1.70 1.78 -13.39
C ILE A 13 -0.54 2.57 -13.97
N LEU A 14 -0.64 3.90 -13.93
CA LEU A 14 0.40 4.78 -14.42
C LEU A 14 1.67 4.68 -13.56
N ASN A 15 1.52 4.58 -12.24
CA ASN A 15 2.63 4.36 -11.32
C ASN A 15 3.27 2.97 -11.57
N PHE A 16 2.45 1.95 -11.85
CA PHE A 16 2.95 0.63 -12.26
C PHE A 16 3.78 0.68 -13.54
N PHE A 17 3.35 1.46 -14.55
CA PHE A 17 4.12 1.66 -15.79
C PHE A 17 5.45 2.38 -15.58
N ASP A 18 5.52 3.30 -14.62
CA ASP A 18 6.76 4.03 -14.29
C ASP A 18 7.76 3.14 -13.55
N ASP A 19 7.28 2.33 -12.60
CA ASP A 19 8.12 1.49 -11.73
C ASP A 19 8.52 0.14 -12.37
N PHE A 20 7.64 -0.48 -13.17
CA PHE A 20 7.85 -1.83 -13.71
C PHE A 20 7.73 -1.86 -15.23
N LYS A 21 8.77 -2.37 -15.90
CA LYS A 21 8.71 -2.75 -17.32
C LYS A 21 7.75 -3.93 -17.49
N THR A 22 6.46 -3.61 -17.61
CA THR A 22 5.43 -4.30 -18.39
C THR A 22 5.40 -5.83 -18.29
N TYR A 23 5.12 -6.39 -17.10
CA TYR A 23 4.68 -7.79 -16.98
C TYR A 23 3.92 -8.07 -15.67
N ASP A 24 2.79 -7.38 -15.39
CA ASP A 24 1.66 -7.92 -14.56
C ASP A 24 0.49 -6.94 -14.28
N ILE A 25 0.06 -6.12 -15.24
CA ILE A 25 -1.19 -5.32 -15.08
C ILE A 25 -2.42 -6.24 -14.81
N LEU A 26 -2.31 -7.52 -15.22
CA LEU A 26 -3.34 -8.56 -15.06
C LEU A 26 -3.50 -9.10 -13.62
N LYS A 27 -2.65 -8.70 -12.66
CA LYS A 27 -2.78 -9.05 -11.24
C LYS A 27 -3.46 -7.97 -10.40
N ILE A 28 -3.90 -6.88 -11.01
CA ILE A 28 -4.70 -5.87 -10.32
C ILE A 28 -6.13 -6.42 -10.23
N ASP A 29 -6.42 -7.11 -9.12
CA ASP A 29 -7.68 -7.85 -8.92
C ASP A 29 -8.94 -6.96 -8.82
N SER A 30 -8.81 -5.63 -8.88
CA SER A 30 -9.96 -4.72 -8.82
C SER A 30 -9.68 -3.38 -9.51
N LEU A 31 -10.12 -3.26 -10.77
CA LEU A 31 -10.23 -1.98 -11.47
C LEU A 31 -11.72 -1.63 -11.54
N SER A 32 -12.11 -0.63 -10.78
CA SER A 32 -13.52 -0.30 -10.56
C SER A 32 -14.19 0.33 -11.79
N ASN A 33 -13.44 1.14 -12.56
CA ASN A 33 -13.99 1.87 -13.72
C ASN A 33 -13.70 1.24 -15.09
N PHE A 34 -12.88 0.19 -15.14
CA PHE A 34 -12.44 -0.39 -16.40
C PHE A 34 -12.71 -1.89 -16.43
N LYS A 35 -13.33 -2.35 -17.52
CA LYS A 35 -13.78 -3.75 -17.64
C LYS A 35 -12.61 -4.71 -17.87
N ASN A 36 -11.52 -4.21 -18.46
CA ASN A 36 -10.33 -4.99 -18.77
C ASN A 36 -9.13 -4.07 -19.02
N LYS A 37 -7.96 -4.71 -19.17
CA LYS A 37 -6.68 -4.07 -19.46
C LYS A 37 -6.68 -3.21 -20.73
N ASP A 38 -7.36 -3.65 -21.80
CA ASP A 38 -7.31 -2.97 -23.09
C ASP A 38 -8.03 -1.62 -23.04
N GLU A 39 -9.16 -1.54 -22.33
CA GLU A 39 -9.93 -0.30 -22.14
C GLU A 39 -9.11 0.78 -21.42
N ILE A 40 -8.29 0.38 -20.45
CA ILE A 40 -7.39 1.28 -19.72
C ILE A 40 -6.27 1.77 -20.61
N ILE A 41 -5.61 0.85 -21.32
CA ILE A 41 -4.50 1.21 -22.19
C ILE A 41 -4.99 2.16 -23.28
N GLU A 42 -6.15 1.89 -23.87
CA GLU A 42 -6.78 2.78 -24.84
C GLU A 42 -7.07 4.15 -24.24
N PHE A 43 -7.61 4.21 -23.02
CA PHE A 43 -7.83 5.47 -22.31
C PHE A 43 -6.52 6.24 -22.07
N LEU A 44 -5.50 5.60 -21.50
CA LEU A 44 -4.22 6.23 -21.19
C LEU A 44 -3.49 6.73 -22.46
N LEU A 45 -3.63 6.02 -23.58
CA LEU A 45 -3.13 6.46 -24.89
C LEU A 45 -3.92 7.68 -25.41
N ASN A 46 -5.25 7.65 -25.33
CA ASN A 46 -6.11 8.75 -25.77
C ASN A 46 -5.86 10.03 -24.97
N GLU A 47 -5.64 9.90 -23.66
CA GLU A 47 -5.26 11.00 -22.76
C GLU A 47 -3.78 11.38 -22.86
N SER A 48 -2.99 10.72 -23.73
CA SER A 48 -1.55 10.96 -23.90
C SER A 48 -0.73 10.83 -22.62
N LEU A 49 -1.20 10.03 -21.64
CA LEU A 49 -0.50 9.76 -20.38
C LEU A 49 0.58 8.69 -20.54
N ILE A 50 0.35 7.76 -21.47
CA ILE A 50 1.36 6.81 -21.94
C ILE A 50 1.50 6.92 -23.45
N VAL A 51 2.65 6.51 -23.97
CA VAL A 51 2.83 6.21 -25.39
C VAL A 51 3.33 4.78 -25.51
N LYS A 52 2.98 4.13 -26.63
CA LYS A 52 3.67 2.90 -27.00
C LYS A 52 5.14 3.26 -27.14
N LYS A 53 6.03 2.51 -26.49
CA LYS A 53 7.42 2.57 -26.87
C LYS A 53 7.47 2.20 -28.33
N GLU A 54 7.76 3.18 -29.16
CA GLU A 54 8.41 2.89 -30.41
C GLU A 54 9.76 2.32 -30.00
N ASP A 55 9.82 1.01 -29.83
CA ASP A 55 11.07 0.33 -30.10
C ASP A 55 11.43 0.78 -31.51
N SER A 56 12.41 1.68 -31.57
CA SER A 56 13.19 2.11 -32.72
C SER A 56 13.83 0.95 -33.50
N ILE A 57 13.29 -0.26 -33.37
CA ILE A 57 13.47 -1.43 -34.20
C ILE A 57 12.86 -1.11 -35.56
N THR A 58 13.50 -0.21 -36.31
CA THR A 58 13.34 -0.11 -37.75
C THR A 58 14.14 -1.23 -38.41
N LYS A 59 13.83 -1.57 -39.66
CA LYS A 59 14.66 -2.50 -40.43
C LYS A 59 16.11 -2.02 -40.53
N GLU A 60 16.35 -0.71 -40.64
CA GLU A 60 17.72 -0.16 -40.57
C GLU A 60 18.42 -0.46 -39.24
N SER A 61 17.73 -0.28 -38.11
CA SER A 61 18.33 -0.53 -36.79
C SER A 61 18.69 -2.01 -36.60
N ILE A 62 17.83 -2.94 -37.05
CA ILE A 62 18.10 -4.39 -37.02
C ILE A 62 19.30 -4.71 -37.90
N SER A 63 19.34 -4.14 -39.11
CA SER A 63 20.44 -4.34 -40.04
C SER A 63 21.77 -3.83 -39.48
N LYS A 64 21.78 -2.71 -38.75
CA LYS A 64 22.99 -2.17 -38.10
C LYS A 64 23.41 -2.97 -36.86
N LYS A 65 22.45 -3.43 -36.05
CA LYS A 65 22.70 -4.07 -34.75
C LYS A 65 23.09 -5.53 -34.85
N TYR A 66 22.53 -6.28 -35.80
CA TYR A 66 22.70 -7.73 -35.89
C TYR A 66 23.57 -8.17 -37.07
N THR A 67 24.44 -9.15 -36.81
CA THR A 67 25.17 -9.87 -37.85
C THR A 67 24.26 -10.89 -38.55
N VAL A 68 24.66 -11.32 -39.75
CA VAL A 68 23.92 -12.36 -40.51
C VAL A 68 23.77 -13.65 -39.70
N SER A 69 24.79 -14.04 -38.92
CA SER A 69 24.71 -15.24 -38.07
C SER A 69 23.62 -15.07 -37.00
N GLN A 70 23.63 -13.95 -36.28
CA GLN A 70 22.63 -13.66 -35.25
C GLN A 70 21.21 -13.59 -35.81
N LEU A 71 21.03 -12.99 -36.99
CA LEU A 71 19.73 -12.98 -37.68
C LEU A 71 19.25 -14.40 -38.02
N LYS A 72 20.14 -15.25 -38.54
CA LYS A 72 19.82 -16.66 -38.82
C LYS A 72 19.50 -17.44 -37.56
N ASP A 73 20.16 -17.12 -36.44
CA ASP A 73 19.89 -17.77 -35.16
C ASP A 73 18.51 -17.39 -34.61
N VAL A 74 18.12 -16.11 -34.73
CA VAL A 74 16.76 -15.65 -34.39
C VAL A 74 15.71 -16.35 -35.28
N LEU A 75 15.95 -16.42 -36.59
CA LEU A 75 15.05 -17.12 -37.52
C LEU A 75 14.95 -18.61 -37.21
N ARG A 76 16.08 -19.28 -36.91
CA ARG A 76 16.11 -20.71 -36.55
C ARG A 76 15.33 -20.99 -35.28
N LYS A 77 15.48 -20.15 -34.25
CA LYS A 77 14.72 -20.26 -32.99
C LYS A 77 13.21 -20.10 -33.19
N ASN A 78 12.79 -19.41 -34.26
CA ASN A 78 11.39 -19.17 -34.59
C ASN A 78 10.89 -20.03 -35.75
N ASN A 79 11.62 -21.10 -36.13
CA ASN A 79 11.27 -21.99 -37.24
C ASN A 79 11.04 -21.29 -38.60
N LEU A 80 11.78 -20.21 -38.85
CA LEU A 80 11.72 -19.44 -40.10
C LEU A 80 12.91 -19.75 -41.03
N LYS A 81 12.71 -19.49 -42.32
CA LYS A 81 13.71 -19.72 -43.38
C LYS A 81 14.96 -18.87 -43.15
N VAL A 82 16.11 -19.53 -42.99
CA VAL A 82 17.43 -18.92 -42.67
C VAL A 82 18.31 -18.59 -43.88
N SER A 83 17.86 -18.85 -45.11
CA SER A 83 18.61 -18.54 -46.33
C SER A 83 18.25 -17.15 -46.87
N GLY A 84 19.19 -16.48 -47.54
CA GLY A 84 18.97 -15.19 -48.21
C GLY A 84 20.07 -14.17 -47.93
N LYS A 85 19.95 -13.00 -48.57
CA LYS A 85 20.79 -11.83 -48.30
C LYS A 85 20.42 -11.20 -46.95
N LYS A 86 21.31 -10.39 -46.37
CA LYS A 86 21.10 -9.77 -45.05
C LYS A 86 19.77 -9.02 -44.96
N ASP A 87 19.44 -8.23 -45.96
CA ASP A 87 18.19 -7.46 -45.97
C ASP A 87 16.95 -8.37 -45.96
N GLU A 88 16.98 -9.49 -46.70
CA GLU A 88 15.89 -10.46 -46.70
C GLU A 88 15.74 -11.19 -45.34
N LEU A 89 16.85 -11.36 -44.61
CA LEU A 89 16.83 -11.90 -43.25
C LEU A 89 16.27 -10.86 -42.27
N VAL A 90 16.65 -9.59 -42.41
CA VAL A 90 16.10 -8.47 -41.62
C VAL A 90 14.59 -8.36 -41.81
N GLU A 91 14.11 -8.42 -43.06
CA GLU A 91 12.68 -8.42 -43.40
C GLU A 91 11.90 -9.53 -42.68
N ARG A 92 12.48 -10.72 -42.57
CA ARG A 92 11.84 -11.86 -41.87
C ARG A 92 11.96 -11.79 -40.36
N VAL A 93 13.04 -11.22 -39.84
CA VAL A 93 13.27 -11.06 -38.40
C VAL A 93 12.44 -9.90 -37.83
N PHE A 94 12.18 -8.86 -38.61
CA PHE A 94 11.48 -7.66 -38.17
C PHE A 94 10.14 -7.96 -37.47
N PRO A 95 9.19 -8.72 -38.05
CA PRO A 95 7.92 -9.05 -37.39
C PRO A 95 8.06 -9.90 -36.12
N VAL A 96 9.20 -10.59 -35.95
CA VAL A 96 9.48 -11.46 -34.79
C VAL A 96 10.04 -10.63 -33.64
N LEU A 97 10.95 -9.70 -33.94
CA LEU A 97 11.55 -8.82 -32.95
C LEU A 97 10.64 -7.64 -32.60
N SER A 98 9.78 -7.21 -33.52
CA SER A 98 8.77 -6.18 -33.27
C SER A 98 7.52 -6.72 -32.56
N LYS A 99 7.48 -8.03 -32.23
CA LYS A 99 6.31 -8.70 -31.66
C LYS A 99 6.17 -8.57 -30.14
N ASN A 100 7.10 -7.89 -29.47
CA ASN A 100 6.96 -7.48 -28.06
C ASN A 100 6.28 -6.11 -27.96
N ALA A 101 5.13 -5.97 -28.61
CA ALA A 101 4.44 -4.69 -28.88
C ALA A 101 3.50 -4.21 -27.75
N ASP A 102 3.77 -4.60 -26.51
CA ASP A 102 3.03 -4.16 -25.30
C ASP A 102 3.94 -3.38 -24.34
N ASP A 103 5.07 -2.85 -24.82
CA ASP A 103 5.93 -1.97 -24.05
C ASP A 103 5.42 -0.53 -24.18
N PHE A 104 5.05 0.08 -23.06
CA PHE A 104 4.62 1.47 -22.97
C PHE A 104 5.65 2.27 -22.17
N GLU A 105 5.68 3.58 -22.38
CA GLU A 105 6.38 4.53 -21.54
C GLU A 105 5.42 5.61 -21.05
N VAL A 106 5.62 6.02 -19.80
CA VAL A 106 4.89 7.14 -19.21
C VAL A 106 5.42 8.43 -19.82
N THR A 107 4.52 9.24 -20.39
CA THR A 107 4.89 10.53 -21.00
C THR A 107 5.24 11.57 -19.93
N GLU A 108 5.78 12.72 -20.32
CA GLU A 108 5.94 13.85 -19.39
C GLU A 108 4.59 14.34 -18.81
N LEU A 109 3.50 14.21 -19.57
CA LEU A 109 2.15 14.49 -19.07
C LEU A 109 1.74 13.45 -18.02
N GLY A 110 2.02 12.16 -18.28
CA GLY A 110 1.77 11.10 -17.31
C GLY A 110 2.57 11.28 -16.02
N LYS A 111 3.87 11.61 -16.11
CA LYS A 111 4.70 11.90 -14.94
C LYS A 111 4.19 13.11 -14.16
N LYS A 112 3.77 14.17 -14.87
CA LYS A 112 3.13 15.32 -14.24
C LYS A 112 1.84 14.92 -13.52
N TYR A 113 1.02 14.06 -14.12
CA TYR A 113 -0.18 13.52 -13.47
C TYR A 113 0.16 12.77 -12.18
N LEU A 114 1.20 11.94 -12.17
CA LEU A 114 1.66 11.23 -10.97
C LEU A 114 2.10 12.22 -9.87
N ILE A 115 2.87 13.25 -10.22
CA ILE A 115 3.33 14.27 -9.27
C ILE A 115 2.14 15.06 -8.71
N ASP A 116 1.24 15.53 -9.58
CA ASP A 116 0.08 16.33 -9.17
C ASP A 116 -0.92 15.50 -8.32
N ASN A 117 -0.83 14.16 -8.37
CA ASN A 117 -1.70 13.24 -7.63
C ASN A 117 -0.95 12.34 -6.63
N GLU A 118 0.24 12.73 -6.17
CA GLU A 118 1.04 11.97 -5.22
C GLU A 118 0.26 11.59 -3.93
N TRP A 119 -0.73 12.39 -3.56
CA TRP A 119 -1.63 12.14 -2.43
C TRP A 119 -2.39 10.81 -2.53
N ILE A 120 -2.59 10.28 -3.74
CA ILE A 120 -3.20 8.97 -3.97
C ILE A 120 -2.26 7.84 -3.50
N ASN A 121 -0.94 8.00 -3.66
CA ASN A 121 0.04 7.05 -3.13
C ASN A 121 -0.02 7.02 -1.60
N LEU A 122 0.00 8.19 -0.96
CA LEU A 122 -0.16 8.29 0.49
C LEU A 122 -1.47 7.64 0.95
N TYR A 123 -2.57 7.86 0.23
CA TYR A 123 -3.85 7.23 0.55
C TYR A 123 -3.76 5.70 0.52
N GLN A 124 -3.21 5.12 -0.55
CA GLN A 124 -3.07 3.67 -0.66
C GLN A 124 -2.18 3.09 0.42
N PHE A 125 -1.12 3.82 0.80
CA PHE A 125 -0.19 3.38 1.82
C PHE A 125 -0.78 3.46 3.24
N ALA A 126 -1.48 4.55 3.57
CA ALA A 126 -1.83 4.87 4.96
C ALA A 126 -3.33 4.97 5.26
N LEU A 127 -4.18 5.21 4.27
CA LEU A 127 -5.58 5.60 4.45
C LEU A 127 -6.58 4.63 3.80
N ALA A 128 -6.13 3.48 3.29
CA ALA A 128 -6.99 2.52 2.58
C ALA A 128 -8.16 1.94 3.41
N ALA A 129 -8.16 2.12 4.73
CA ALA A 129 -9.27 1.76 5.61
C ALA A 129 -10.42 2.80 5.61
N PHE A 130 -10.22 3.96 4.99
CA PHE A 130 -11.19 5.05 4.89
C PHE A 130 -11.80 5.10 3.49
N ASP A 131 -12.85 5.90 3.32
CA ASP A 131 -13.49 6.05 2.01
C ASP A 131 -12.63 6.94 1.10
N PHE A 132 -12.34 6.46 -0.12
CA PHE A 132 -11.49 7.20 -1.05
C PHE A 132 -12.13 8.50 -1.53
N ASP A 133 -13.45 8.50 -1.78
CA ASP A 133 -14.14 9.67 -2.30
C ASP A 133 -14.17 10.78 -1.24
N ASP A 134 -14.43 10.41 0.01
CA ASP A 134 -14.38 11.32 1.16
C ASP A 134 -12.99 11.95 1.32
N TYR A 135 -11.91 11.15 1.31
CA TYR A 135 -10.57 11.70 1.39
C TYR A 135 -10.19 12.53 0.15
N ALA A 136 -10.60 12.12 -1.06
CA ALA A 136 -10.33 12.86 -2.28
C ALA A 136 -11.00 14.24 -2.27
N GLU A 137 -12.24 14.35 -1.74
CA GLU A 137 -12.92 15.63 -1.55
C GLU A 137 -12.20 16.49 -0.49
N TYR A 138 -11.80 15.87 0.62
CA TYR A 138 -11.05 16.55 1.67
C TYR A 138 -9.70 17.09 1.16
N ALA A 139 -8.94 16.28 0.42
CA ALA A 139 -7.65 16.65 -0.13
C ALA A 139 -7.74 17.80 -1.14
N LYS A 140 -8.80 17.83 -1.98
CA LYS A 140 -9.04 18.89 -2.96
C LYS A 140 -9.40 20.23 -2.33
N THR A 141 -10.00 20.23 -1.15
CA THR A 141 -10.44 21.44 -0.44
C THR A 141 -9.42 21.95 0.58
N SER A 142 -8.45 21.11 0.96
CA SER A 142 -7.35 21.49 1.84
C SER A 142 -6.40 22.50 1.15
N ASN A 143 -5.94 23.47 1.94
CA ASN A 143 -4.87 24.40 1.53
C ASN A 143 -3.50 24.02 2.12
N LYS A 144 -3.40 22.87 2.78
CA LYS A 144 -2.18 22.37 3.41
C LYS A 144 -1.40 21.46 2.45
N ASN A 145 -0.17 21.12 2.83
CA ASN A 145 0.56 20.08 2.11
C ASN A 145 -0.10 18.70 2.32
N MET A 146 0.29 17.73 1.50
CA MET A 146 -0.26 16.38 1.49
C MET A 146 -0.24 15.68 2.87
N LEU A 147 0.90 15.76 3.58
CA LEU A 147 1.06 15.10 4.88
C LEU A 147 0.21 15.76 5.97
N ASP A 148 0.23 17.09 6.06
CA ASP A 148 -0.56 17.83 7.03
C ASP A 148 -2.07 17.66 6.78
N THR A 149 -2.47 17.56 5.51
CA THR A 149 -3.85 17.23 5.12
C THR A 149 -4.27 15.86 5.61
N ALA A 150 -3.43 14.83 5.40
CA ALA A 150 -3.72 13.48 5.87
C ALA A 150 -3.77 13.39 7.40
N PHE A 151 -2.87 14.09 8.10
CA PHE A 151 -2.89 14.13 9.56
C PHE A 151 -4.17 14.78 10.10
N GLU A 152 -4.58 15.91 9.52
CA GLU A 152 -5.79 16.60 9.95
C GLU A 152 -7.05 15.79 9.68
N TYR A 153 -7.13 15.15 8.51
CA TYR A 153 -8.20 14.21 8.16
C TYR A 153 -8.34 13.11 9.22
N ILE A 154 -7.25 12.42 9.55
CA ILE A 154 -7.23 11.35 10.55
C ILE A 154 -7.50 11.86 11.97
N ASP A 155 -7.04 13.05 12.33
CA ASP A 155 -7.33 13.66 13.64
C ASP A 155 -8.82 13.98 13.82
N GLY A 156 -9.53 14.29 12.72
CA GLY A 156 -10.98 14.34 12.67
C GLY A 156 -11.62 13.01 13.07
N PHE A 157 -11.26 11.92 12.39
CA PHE A 157 -11.76 10.57 12.71
C PHE A 157 -11.44 10.12 14.14
N ILE A 158 -10.26 10.44 14.66
CA ILE A 158 -9.90 10.18 16.06
C ILE A 158 -10.85 10.91 17.00
N SER A 159 -11.14 12.19 16.75
CA SER A 159 -12.01 13.00 17.60
C SER A 159 -13.45 12.51 17.55
N ASP A 160 -13.98 12.28 16.34
CA ASP A 160 -15.37 11.88 16.14
C ASP A 160 -15.64 10.47 16.68
N SER A 161 -14.74 9.52 16.44
CA SER A 161 -14.88 8.15 16.95
C SER A 161 -14.91 8.09 18.48
N LEU A 162 -14.21 8.99 19.17
CA LEU A 162 -14.29 9.12 20.62
C LEU A 162 -15.62 9.71 21.08
N LEU A 163 -16.19 10.67 20.34
CA LEU A 163 -17.49 11.27 20.66
C LEU A 163 -18.64 10.26 20.49
N VAL A 164 -18.61 9.45 19.44
CA VAL A 164 -19.66 8.47 19.13
C VAL A 164 -19.38 7.06 19.68
N ASN A 165 -18.29 6.86 20.42
CA ASN A 165 -17.85 5.59 20.98
C ASN A 165 -17.58 4.47 19.95
N HIS A 166 -17.07 4.81 18.77
CA HIS A 166 -16.83 3.86 17.69
C HIS A 166 -15.39 3.33 17.67
N PHE A 167 -15.14 2.22 18.40
CA PHE A 167 -13.77 1.73 18.62
C PHE A 167 -13.01 1.30 17.37
N GLY A 168 -13.68 0.63 16.42
CA GLY A 168 -13.03 0.13 15.20
C GLY A 168 -12.36 1.27 14.43
N MET A 169 -13.18 2.23 14.02
CA MET A 169 -12.75 3.50 13.42
C MET A 169 -11.66 4.23 14.22
N PHE A 170 -11.75 4.26 15.56
CA PHE A 170 -10.70 4.87 16.38
C PHE A 170 -9.35 4.16 16.23
N ILE A 171 -9.33 2.81 16.27
CA ILE A 171 -8.11 2.02 16.09
C ILE A 171 -7.57 2.10 14.67
N ASP A 172 -8.46 2.09 13.67
CA ASP A 172 -8.07 2.24 12.27
C ASP A 172 -7.42 3.60 12.02
N ALA A 173 -7.96 4.66 12.64
CA ALA A 173 -7.40 6.00 12.57
C ALA A 173 -6.03 6.10 13.27
N ILE A 174 -5.85 5.46 14.43
CA ILE A 174 -4.52 5.39 15.08
C ILE A 174 -3.51 4.64 14.21
N SER A 175 -3.93 3.56 13.55
CA SER A 175 -3.08 2.75 12.67
C SER A 175 -2.68 3.55 11.42
N ALA A 176 -3.64 4.22 10.80
CA ALA A 176 -3.39 5.13 9.68
C ALA A 176 -2.44 6.27 10.05
N LYS A 177 -2.61 6.86 11.24
CA LYS A 177 -1.69 7.89 11.74
C LYS A 177 -0.26 7.39 11.87
N ALA A 178 -0.07 6.15 12.33
CA ALA A 178 1.25 5.53 12.32
C ALA A 178 1.79 5.45 10.88
N LEU A 179 1.01 4.91 9.94
CA LEU A 179 1.42 4.75 8.55
C LEU A 179 1.77 6.08 7.86
N ILE A 180 1.07 7.20 8.13
CA ILE A 180 1.46 8.52 7.63
C ILE A 180 2.88 8.90 8.10
N HIS A 181 3.22 8.64 9.38
CA HIS A 181 4.58 8.86 9.87
C HIS A 181 5.61 7.95 9.18
N ALA A 182 5.28 6.68 8.92
CA ALA A 182 6.16 5.79 8.18
C ALA A 182 6.39 6.25 6.73
N TYR A 183 5.36 6.76 6.05
CA TYR A 183 5.47 7.36 4.72
C TYR A 183 6.46 8.53 4.74
N ASN A 184 6.42 9.35 5.79
CA ASN A 184 7.37 10.45 6.01
C ASN A 184 8.72 10.02 6.62
N GLN A 185 9.02 8.71 6.67
CA GLN A 185 10.24 8.14 7.24
C GLN A 185 10.48 8.46 8.74
N ASP A 186 9.44 8.91 9.46
CA ASP A 186 9.45 9.16 10.90
C ASP A 186 9.09 7.87 11.65
N TYR A 187 10.03 6.92 11.64
CA TYR A 187 9.83 5.61 12.27
C TYR A 187 9.74 5.70 13.80
N ASP A 188 10.16 6.82 14.40
CA ASP A 188 10.04 7.04 15.83
C ASP A 188 8.59 7.31 16.24
N SER A 189 7.92 8.23 15.53
CA SER A 189 6.50 8.50 15.74
C SER A 189 5.63 7.33 15.30
N TYR A 190 5.98 6.67 14.18
CA TYR A 190 5.34 5.42 13.77
C TYR A 190 5.30 4.42 14.92
N LEU A 191 6.46 4.11 15.53
CA LEU A 191 6.53 3.16 16.63
C LEU A 191 5.76 3.63 17.87
N ASP A 192 5.74 4.93 18.17
CA ASP A 192 4.93 5.49 19.27
C ASP A 192 3.43 5.22 19.05
N TYR A 193 2.89 5.42 17.83
CA TYR A 193 1.48 5.16 17.51
C TYR A 193 1.15 3.67 17.37
N ASP A 194 2.05 2.87 16.83
CA ASP A 194 1.82 1.43 16.67
C ASP A 194 1.84 0.71 18.04
N LEU A 195 2.68 1.18 18.97
CA LEU A 195 2.60 0.79 20.38
C LEU A 195 1.31 1.28 21.06
N GLN A 196 0.82 2.47 20.69
CA GLN A 196 -0.44 2.98 21.22
C GLN A 196 -1.60 2.09 20.78
N ARG A 197 -1.64 1.69 19.50
CA ARG A 197 -2.61 0.73 18.96
C ARG A 197 -2.57 -0.60 19.72
N PHE A 198 -1.38 -1.15 19.97
CA PHE A 198 -1.23 -2.36 20.79
C PHE A 198 -1.81 -2.19 22.19
N ILE A 199 -1.49 -1.09 22.86
CA ILE A 199 -1.98 -0.80 24.23
C ILE A 199 -3.51 -0.70 24.26
N LEU A 200 -4.09 0.00 23.28
CA LEU A 200 -5.53 0.21 23.17
C LEU A 200 -6.27 -1.08 22.80
N GLY A 201 -5.65 -2.01 22.07
CA GLY A 201 -6.27 -3.31 21.84
C GLY A 201 -6.49 -4.12 23.12
N LEU A 202 -5.53 -4.06 24.06
CA LEU A 202 -5.69 -4.68 25.38
C LEU A 202 -6.50 -3.84 26.37
N ASN A 203 -6.65 -2.54 26.10
CA ASN A 203 -7.33 -1.59 26.99
C ASN A 203 -8.19 -0.60 26.18
N PRO A 204 -9.24 -1.09 25.51
CA PRO A 204 -10.13 -0.23 24.74
C PRO A 204 -10.78 0.85 25.60
N ILE A 205 -10.84 2.07 25.07
CA ILE A 205 -11.37 3.24 25.78
C ILE A 205 -12.84 3.54 25.45
N VAL A 206 -13.31 3.03 24.32
CA VAL A 206 -14.71 2.99 23.88
C VAL A 206 -14.87 1.64 23.20
N MET A 207 -15.86 0.79 23.53
CA MET A 207 -16.10 -0.49 22.84
C MET A 207 -17.47 -1.03 23.24
N ASP A 208 -18.32 -1.31 22.25
CA ASP A 208 -19.59 -1.99 22.44
C ASP A 208 -19.45 -3.53 22.36
N TYR A 209 -20.52 -4.25 22.72
CA TYR A 209 -20.55 -5.71 22.75
C TYR A 209 -20.38 -6.38 21.38
N ASN A 210 -20.93 -5.79 20.31
CA ASN A 210 -20.86 -6.36 18.97
C ASN A 210 -19.44 -6.22 18.39
N THR A 211 -18.82 -5.06 18.60
CA THR A 211 -17.41 -4.84 18.28
C THR A 211 -16.55 -5.84 19.04
N TYR A 212 -16.82 -6.03 20.33
CA TYR A 212 -16.08 -6.99 21.16
C TYR A 212 -16.10 -8.43 20.62
N ALA A 213 -17.25 -8.95 20.18
CA ALA A 213 -17.38 -10.33 19.72
C ALA A 213 -16.44 -10.67 18.55
N ASN A 214 -16.13 -9.66 17.72
CA ASN A 214 -15.38 -9.83 16.48
C ASN A 214 -13.97 -9.21 16.54
N TYR A 215 -13.64 -8.48 17.61
CA TYR A 215 -12.38 -7.76 17.72
C TYR A 215 -11.18 -8.68 18.04
N GLN A 216 -10.08 -8.48 17.33
CA GLN A 216 -8.78 -9.07 17.64
C GLN A 216 -8.00 -8.15 18.59
N ILE A 217 -7.79 -8.61 19.83
CA ILE A 217 -7.15 -7.83 20.91
C ILE A 217 -5.69 -7.52 20.57
N ILE A 218 -4.93 -8.54 20.20
CA ILE A 218 -3.61 -8.44 19.57
C ILE A 218 -3.80 -8.70 18.08
N ASP A 219 -3.38 -7.75 17.26
CA ASP A 219 -3.38 -7.87 15.80
C ASP A 219 -2.00 -8.34 15.32
N PRO A 220 -1.94 -9.41 14.53
CA PRO A 220 -0.70 -9.88 13.93
C PRO A 220 0.05 -8.83 13.11
N ALA A 221 -0.66 -8.00 12.34
CA ALA A 221 -0.02 -6.99 11.49
C ALA A 221 0.70 -5.94 12.36
N ASN A 222 0.04 -5.44 13.40
CA ASN A 222 0.63 -4.55 14.39
C ASN A 222 1.88 -5.14 15.08
N ILE A 223 1.88 -6.44 15.43
CA ILE A 223 3.08 -7.08 16.02
C ILE A 223 4.22 -7.17 15.01
N HIS A 224 3.91 -7.53 13.76
CA HIS A 224 4.90 -7.61 12.69
C HIS A 224 5.55 -6.23 12.43
N ASN A 225 4.72 -5.19 12.36
CA ASN A 225 5.12 -3.80 12.19
C ASN A 225 6.06 -3.31 13.30
N ILE A 226 5.66 -3.47 14.57
CA ILE A 226 6.49 -3.14 15.74
C ILE A 226 7.83 -3.89 15.68
N LYS A 227 7.82 -5.18 15.34
CA LYS A 227 9.02 -6.00 15.27
C LYS A 227 10.01 -5.49 14.22
N ASN A 228 9.53 -5.25 12.99
CA ASN A 228 10.36 -4.76 11.88
C ASN A 228 11.07 -3.46 12.24
N VAL A 229 10.37 -2.53 12.88
CA VAL A 229 10.94 -1.23 13.25
C VAL A 229 11.91 -1.34 14.43
N ILE A 230 11.62 -2.17 15.42
CA ILE A 230 12.53 -2.40 16.56
C ILE A 230 13.85 -3.04 16.12
N GLU A 231 13.80 -3.96 15.16
CA GLU A 231 14.98 -4.59 14.57
C GLU A 231 15.86 -3.56 13.83
N ASN A 232 15.24 -2.57 13.17
CA ASN A 232 15.94 -1.52 12.41
C ASN A 232 16.49 -0.37 13.29
N ILE A 233 15.79 0.02 14.37
CA ILE A 233 16.19 1.14 15.25
C ILE A 233 17.02 0.65 16.47
N GLY A 234 17.28 -0.66 16.58
CA GLY A 234 18.23 -1.22 17.56
C GLY A 234 17.68 -1.46 18.97
N GLY A 235 16.36 -1.65 19.11
CA GLY A 235 15.61 -2.20 20.26
C GLY A 235 15.84 -1.67 21.69
N MET A 236 16.85 -0.84 21.91
CA MET A 236 17.19 -0.29 23.22
C MET A 236 16.09 0.69 23.66
N GLY A 237 15.56 0.45 24.86
CA GLY A 237 14.59 1.35 25.47
C GLY A 237 13.12 1.08 25.14
N LEU A 238 12.76 -0.06 24.53
CA LEU A 238 11.35 -0.43 24.27
C LEU A 238 10.46 -0.26 25.51
N LYS A 239 10.91 -0.70 26.69
CA LYS A 239 10.17 -0.53 27.95
C LYS A 239 9.95 0.95 28.31
N LYS A 240 10.97 1.79 28.10
CA LYS A 240 10.89 3.24 28.36
C LYS A 240 9.93 3.90 27.39
N ARG A 241 9.99 3.55 26.10
CA ARG A 241 9.07 4.03 25.06
C ARG A 241 7.63 3.58 25.35
N PHE A 242 7.40 2.29 25.60
CA PHE A 242 6.11 1.75 26.02
C PHE A 242 5.52 2.51 27.21
N ASN A 243 6.33 2.83 28.23
CA ASN A 243 5.88 3.57 29.39
C ASN A 243 5.41 5.00 29.05
N LYS A 244 6.10 5.68 28.14
CA LYS A 244 5.73 7.01 27.63
C LYS A 244 4.43 6.92 26.82
N VAL A 245 4.33 5.97 25.90
CA VAL A 245 3.15 5.77 25.06
C VAL A 245 1.92 5.44 25.89
N TRP A 246 2.04 4.57 26.90
CA TRP A 246 0.94 4.26 27.83
C TRP A 246 0.27 5.50 28.43
N LEU A 247 1.07 6.52 28.79
CA LEU A 247 0.54 7.77 29.34
C LEU A 247 -0.25 8.56 28.29
N LYS A 248 0.20 8.54 27.04
CA LYS A 248 -0.49 9.19 25.90
C LYS A 248 -1.76 8.45 25.47
N SER A 249 -1.84 7.14 25.71
CA SER A 249 -2.99 6.31 25.31
C SER A 249 -4.28 6.64 26.08
N ASN A 250 -4.24 7.50 27.11
CA ASN A 250 -5.41 7.96 27.86
C ASN A 250 -6.33 6.82 28.37
N VAL A 251 -5.74 5.68 28.73
CA VAL A 251 -6.47 4.53 29.28
C VAL A 251 -7.02 4.89 30.67
N LYS A 252 -8.31 5.22 30.74
CA LYS A 252 -9.00 5.53 32.01
C LYS A 252 -9.40 4.27 32.76
N ASN A 253 -9.94 3.28 32.05
CA ASN A 253 -10.45 2.02 32.62
C ASN A 253 -9.57 0.85 32.23
N VAL A 254 -8.59 0.52 33.07
CA VAL A 254 -7.62 -0.56 32.81
C VAL A 254 -8.31 -1.93 32.86
N ILE A 255 -8.27 -2.65 31.74
CA ILE A 255 -8.73 -4.05 31.62
C ILE A 255 -7.58 -5.00 31.87
N VAL A 256 -6.48 -4.81 31.11
CA VAL A 256 -5.24 -5.55 31.29
C VAL A 256 -4.22 -4.64 31.95
N PRO A 257 -3.70 -4.96 33.16
CA PRO A 257 -2.74 -4.11 33.85
C PRO A 257 -1.51 -3.81 33.00
N LYS A 258 -0.99 -2.57 33.06
CA LYS A 258 0.18 -2.10 32.30
C LYS A 258 1.34 -3.09 32.23
N LYS A 259 1.73 -3.66 33.38
CA LYS A 259 2.84 -4.64 33.47
C LYS A 259 2.53 -5.91 32.67
N THR A 260 1.27 -6.34 32.69
CA THR A 260 0.77 -7.49 31.94
C THR A 260 0.66 -7.17 30.45
N THR A 261 0.15 -6.00 30.06
CA THR A 261 0.15 -5.56 28.65
C THR A 261 1.57 -5.59 28.08
N PHE A 262 2.56 -5.06 28.80
CA PHE A 262 3.96 -5.14 28.36
C PHE A 262 4.50 -6.59 28.33
N LYS A 263 4.01 -7.48 29.21
CA LYS A 263 4.35 -8.91 29.16
C LYS A 263 3.84 -9.51 27.85
N PHE A 264 2.58 -9.29 27.49
CA PHE A 264 2.00 -9.79 26.24
C PHE A 264 2.72 -9.24 25.00
N LEU A 265 3.10 -7.96 25.00
CA LEU A 265 3.92 -7.40 23.92
C LEU A 265 5.21 -8.20 23.72
N LYS A 266 5.96 -8.47 24.80
CA LYS A 266 7.21 -9.24 24.71
C LYS A 266 6.99 -10.66 24.21
N LYS A 267 5.93 -11.32 24.68
CA LYS A 267 5.56 -12.68 24.27
C LYS A 267 5.28 -12.73 22.76
N ALA A 268 4.46 -11.81 22.27
CA ALA A 268 4.15 -11.68 20.85
C ALA A 268 5.40 -11.37 20.01
N LEU A 269 6.26 -10.44 20.45
CA LEU A 269 7.51 -10.11 19.75
C LEU A 269 8.51 -11.28 19.74
N SER A 270 8.49 -12.16 20.76
CA SER A 270 9.29 -13.39 20.77
C SER A 270 8.75 -14.51 19.88
N GLY A 271 7.61 -14.30 19.22
CA GLY A 271 6.99 -15.28 18.33
C GLY A 271 6.07 -16.28 19.02
N GLU A 272 5.55 -15.98 20.22
CA GLU A 272 4.41 -16.74 20.76
C GLU A 272 3.20 -16.59 19.84
N ASP A 273 2.40 -17.66 19.74
CA ASP A 273 1.22 -17.69 18.88
C ASP A 273 0.20 -16.63 19.30
N ILE A 274 -0.20 -15.78 18.35
CA ILE A 274 -1.05 -14.62 18.63
C ILE A 274 -2.50 -15.05 18.92
N GLU A 275 -2.97 -16.16 18.35
CA GLU A 275 -4.30 -16.70 18.64
C GLU A 275 -4.37 -17.22 20.07
N ASP A 276 -3.36 -17.98 20.50
CA ASP A 276 -3.23 -18.46 21.88
C ASP A 276 -3.16 -17.30 22.88
N LEU A 277 -2.36 -16.26 22.58
CA LEU A 277 -2.30 -15.07 23.43
C LEU A 277 -3.65 -14.34 23.50
N ASN A 278 -4.35 -14.21 22.38
CA ASN A 278 -5.68 -13.62 22.32
C ASN A 278 -6.69 -14.42 23.16
N LEU A 279 -6.64 -15.75 23.11
CA LEU A 279 -7.47 -16.63 23.93
C LEU A 279 -7.17 -16.43 25.42
N GLU A 280 -5.88 -16.45 25.82
CA GLU A 280 -5.45 -16.21 27.21
C GLU A 280 -5.99 -14.87 27.74
N ILE A 281 -5.90 -13.82 26.92
CA ILE A 281 -6.37 -12.48 27.28
C ILE A 281 -7.90 -12.46 27.41
N LYS A 282 -8.62 -13.04 26.44
CA LYS A 282 -10.09 -13.06 26.42
C LYS A 282 -10.64 -13.74 27.66
N GLU A 283 -10.16 -14.95 27.96
CA GLU A 283 -10.61 -15.74 29.11
C GLU A 283 -10.37 -15.03 30.44
N LYS A 284 -9.19 -14.43 30.59
CA LYS A 284 -8.74 -13.89 31.88
C LYS A 284 -9.29 -12.50 32.19
N TYR A 285 -9.40 -11.64 31.18
CA TYR A 285 -9.65 -10.22 31.37
C TYR A 285 -10.97 -9.73 30.79
N PHE A 286 -11.46 -10.33 29.69
CA PHE A 286 -12.57 -9.77 28.95
C PHE A 286 -13.91 -10.49 29.19
N TYR A 287 -13.95 -11.82 29.31
CA TYR A 287 -15.23 -12.53 29.56
C TYR A 287 -15.94 -12.04 30.83
N LYS A 288 -15.21 -11.71 31.89
CA LYS A 288 -15.81 -11.18 33.13
C LYS A 288 -16.39 -9.76 32.98
N LYS A 289 -15.96 -9.00 31.99
CA LYS A 289 -16.31 -7.58 31.84
C LYS A 289 -17.45 -7.35 30.85
N PHE A 290 -17.59 -8.20 29.83
CA PHE A 290 -18.51 -7.98 28.70
C PHE A 290 -19.61 -9.06 28.55
N GLN A 291 -19.72 -10.05 29.46
CA GLN A 291 -20.84 -11.01 29.49
C GLN A 291 -22.08 -10.54 30.28
N LYS A 292 -22.28 -9.22 30.45
CA LYS A 292 -23.49 -8.67 31.07
C LYS A 292 -24.41 -8.06 30.03
#